data_AF-A0A7K8NXF6-F1
#
_entry.id   AF-A0A7K8NXF6-F1
#
_cell.length_a   1.000
_cell.length_b   1.000
_cell.length_c   1.000
_cell.angle_alpha   90.00
_cell.angle_beta   90.00
_cell.angle_gamma   90.00
#
_symmetry.space_group_name_H-M   'P 1'
#
loop_
_entity.id
_entity.type
_entity.pdbx_description
1 polymer ?
#
loop_
_entity_poly.entity_id
_entity_poly.type
_entity_poly.pdbx_seq_one_letter_code
_entity_poly.pdbx_strand_id
1 'polypeptide(L)'
;GHPFIMTVGCVAGDEESYEVFKELFDPVIHDRHGGYKPTDKHHTDLNHENLKGGDDLDPKYVLSSRVRTGRSIKGYSLPPHCSRGERRAIEKLSITALNSLEGEFKGRYYPLKAMTEAEQQQLIDDHFLFDKPVSPLLTAAGMARDWPDARGIWHNDNKTFLVWVNEEDHLRVISMEKGGNMKEVFRRFCVGLKKV
;
A
#
# COMPACT_ATOMS: atom_id res chain seq x y z
N GLY A 1 -9.97 20.71 -6.90
CA GLY A 1 -9.72 20.51 -5.46
C GLY A 1 -10.50 19.30 -4.96
N HIS A 2 -10.18 18.78 -3.78
CA HIS A 2 -10.92 17.69 -3.14
C HIS A 2 -11.67 18.22 -1.90
N PRO A 3 -12.90 17.74 -1.61
CA PRO A 3 -13.76 18.35 -0.59
C PRO A 3 -13.21 18.32 0.84
N PHE A 4 -12.29 17.40 1.16
CA PHE A 4 -11.85 17.18 2.55
C PHE A 4 -10.36 17.37 2.81
N ILE A 5 -9.52 17.40 1.76
CA ILE A 5 -8.06 17.43 1.90
C ILE A 5 -7.41 18.25 0.79
N MET A 6 -6.26 18.86 1.10
CA MET A 6 -5.37 19.41 0.08
C MET A 6 -4.78 18.26 -0.75
N THR A 7 -4.95 18.31 -2.07
CA THR A 7 -4.41 17.31 -3.01
C THR A 7 -3.07 17.73 -3.57
N VAL A 8 -2.20 16.76 -3.87
CA VAL A 8 -0.90 17.01 -4.52
C VAL A 8 -1.07 17.53 -5.95
N GLY A 9 -1.93 16.89 -6.75
CA GLY A 9 -2.28 17.37 -8.10
C GLY A 9 -1.39 16.87 -9.25
N CYS A 10 -0.38 16.05 -8.96
CA CYS A 10 0.43 15.35 -9.96
C CYS A 10 0.75 13.91 -9.48
N VAL A 11 1.16 13.05 -10.42
CA VAL A 11 1.57 11.66 -10.17
C VAL A 11 2.79 11.31 -11.02
N ALA A 12 3.60 10.36 -10.58
CA ALA A 12 4.70 9.81 -11.35
C ALA A 12 4.23 8.61 -12.19
N GLY A 13 4.72 8.50 -13.43
CA GLY A 13 4.43 7.37 -14.32
C GLY A 13 5.44 6.21 -14.19
N ASP A 14 6.63 6.51 -13.70
CA ASP A 14 7.78 5.61 -13.54
C ASP A 14 8.78 6.22 -12.52
N GLU A 15 9.91 5.54 -12.27
CA GLU A 15 10.95 6.00 -11.34
C GLU A 15 11.61 7.30 -11.86
N GLU A 16 11.85 7.36 -13.16
CA GLU A 16 12.53 8.45 -13.86
C GLU A 16 11.73 9.75 -13.84
N SER A 17 10.39 9.68 -13.76
CA SER A 17 9.50 10.84 -13.67
C SER A 17 9.94 11.83 -12.59
N TYR A 18 10.39 11.35 -11.43
CA TYR A 18 10.84 12.21 -10.34
C TYR A 18 12.11 13.01 -10.66
N GLU A 19 13.00 12.48 -11.50
CA GLU A 19 14.22 13.19 -11.91
C GLU A 19 13.98 14.04 -13.17
N VAL A 20 13.32 13.49 -14.19
CA VAL A 20 13.05 14.18 -15.47
C VAL A 20 12.20 15.43 -15.25
N PHE A 21 11.24 15.36 -14.31
CA PHE A 21 10.33 16.46 -13.99
C PHE A 21 10.60 17.04 -12.60
N LYS A 22 11.84 16.97 -12.10
CA LYS A 22 12.21 17.45 -10.76
C LYS A 22 11.88 18.92 -10.53
N GLU A 23 11.97 19.77 -11.57
CA GLU A 23 11.61 21.19 -11.48
C GLU A 23 10.14 21.41 -11.06
N LEU A 24 9.27 20.42 -11.35
CA LEU A 24 7.90 20.38 -10.86
C LEU A 24 7.78 19.60 -9.54
N PHE A 25 8.39 18.42 -9.43
CA PHE A 25 8.22 17.55 -8.27
C PHE A 25 8.89 18.09 -7.01
N ASP A 26 10.08 18.70 -7.11
CA ASP A 26 10.84 19.20 -5.95
C ASP A 26 10.05 20.27 -5.17
N PRO A 27 9.49 21.33 -5.80
CA PRO A 27 8.64 22.29 -5.10
C PRO A 27 7.37 21.66 -4.52
N VAL A 28 6.74 20.74 -5.26
CA VAL A 28 5.53 20.05 -4.80
C VAL A 28 5.80 19.19 -3.56
N ILE A 29 6.92 18.47 -3.54
CA ILE A 29 7.36 17.66 -2.39
C ILE A 29 7.69 18.57 -1.21
N HIS A 30 8.43 19.66 -1.43
CA HIS A 30 8.73 20.65 -0.41
C HIS A 30 7.45 21.15 0.28
N ASP A 31 6.47 21.61 -0.50
CA ASP A 31 5.23 22.17 0.02
C ASP A 31 4.37 21.11 0.71
N ARG A 32 4.28 19.91 0.13
CA ARG A 32 3.47 18.83 0.69
C ARG A 32 4.06 18.24 1.97
N HIS A 33 5.39 18.24 2.11
CA HIS A 33 6.11 17.59 3.20
C HIS A 33 6.74 18.58 4.19
N GLY A 34 6.18 19.79 4.32
CA GLY A 34 6.52 20.70 5.41
C GLY A 34 7.92 21.29 5.30
N GLY A 35 8.37 21.59 4.08
CA GLY A 35 9.66 22.22 3.81
C GLY A 35 10.81 21.24 3.53
N TYR A 36 10.51 19.98 3.19
CA TYR A 36 11.53 18.98 2.85
C TYR A 36 12.26 19.35 1.57
N LYS A 37 13.56 19.63 1.66
CA LYS A 37 14.35 20.20 0.56
C LYS A 37 14.94 19.11 -0.34
N PRO A 38 15.25 19.43 -1.61
CA PRO A 38 15.95 18.51 -2.52
C PRO A 38 17.31 18.01 -2.00
N THR A 39 17.93 18.79 -1.11
CA THR A 39 19.21 18.47 -0.47
C THR A 39 19.07 17.60 0.79
N ASP A 40 17.86 17.48 1.33
CA ASP A 40 17.61 16.69 2.52
C ASP A 40 17.70 15.19 2.17
N LYS A 41 18.03 14.36 3.17
CA LYS A 41 18.19 12.92 2.98
C LYS A 41 17.14 12.17 3.78
N HIS A 42 16.48 11.20 3.15
CA HIS A 42 15.48 10.38 3.83
C HIS A 42 16.21 9.28 4.61
N HIS A 43 15.93 9.19 5.91
CA HIS A 43 16.44 8.13 6.76
C HIS A 43 15.31 7.15 7.07
N THR A 44 15.52 5.88 6.71
CA THR A 44 14.57 4.81 6.99
C THR A 44 14.99 4.05 8.25
N ASP A 45 14.08 3.95 9.22
CA ASP A 45 14.24 3.09 10.39
C ASP A 45 13.07 2.10 10.48
N LEU A 46 13.36 0.83 10.16
CA LEU A 46 12.44 -0.30 10.32
C LEU A 46 12.90 -1.22 11.47
N ASN A 47 13.61 -0.68 12.47
CA ASN A 47 13.82 -1.34 13.74
C ASN A 47 12.61 -1.04 14.66
N HIS A 48 11.68 -1.99 14.74
CA HIS A 48 10.48 -1.82 15.56
C HIS A 48 10.78 -1.70 17.06
N GLU A 49 11.95 -2.13 17.52
CA GLU A 49 12.35 -2.04 18.93
C GLU A 49 12.61 -0.60 19.39
N ASN A 50 12.85 0.32 18.44
CA ASN A 50 13.02 1.74 18.73
C ASN A 50 11.70 2.43 19.13
N LEU A 51 10.55 1.79 18.91
CA LEU A 51 9.25 2.31 19.32
C LEU A 51 9.06 2.18 20.84
N LYS A 52 8.86 3.34 21.49
CA LYS A 52 8.61 3.43 22.95
C LYS A 52 7.12 3.53 23.23
N GLY A 53 6.61 2.64 24.08
CA GLY A 53 5.19 2.51 24.39
C GLY A 53 4.34 2.04 23.21
N GLY A 54 3.05 2.38 23.21
CA GLY A 54 2.11 2.07 22.13
C GLY A 54 1.54 0.65 22.19
N ASP A 55 1.83 -0.10 23.24
CA ASP A 55 1.30 -1.43 23.53
C ASP A 55 -0.03 -1.41 24.32
N ASP A 56 -0.44 -0.24 24.81
CA ASP A 56 -1.54 -0.07 25.77
C ASP A 56 -2.46 1.12 25.45
N LEU A 57 -2.58 1.53 24.18
CA LEU A 57 -3.52 2.61 23.82
C LEU A 57 -4.94 2.20 24.22
N ASP A 58 -5.65 3.09 24.94
CA ASP A 58 -6.92 2.74 25.60
C ASP A 58 -7.96 2.24 24.57
N PRO A 59 -8.37 0.95 24.64
CA PRO A 59 -9.29 0.36 23.68
C PRO A 59 -10.72 0.88 23.81
N LYS A 60 -11.05 1.65 24.87
CA LYS A 60 -12.32 2.41 24.94
C LYS A 60 -12.40 3.48 23.86
N TYR A 61 -11.26 3.98 23.41
CA TYR A 61 -11.16 5.03 22.40
C TYR A 61 -10.57 4.50 21.09
N VAL A 62 -9.57 3.63 21.15
CA VAL A 62 -8.89 3.08 19.97
C VAL A 62 -9.52 1.75 19.55
N LEU A 63 -10.37 1.80 18.53
CA LEU A 63 -11.09 0.62 18.02
C LEU A 63 -10.19 -0.36 17.26
N SER A 64 -9.17 0.15 16.58
CA SER A 64 -8.23 -0.64 15.79
C SER A 64 -6.95 0.12 15.51
N SER A 65 -5.85 -0.62 15.36
CA SER A 65 -4.52 -0.09 15.04
C SER A 65 -4.07 -0.61 13.68
N ARG A 66 -3.46 0.25 12.87
CA ARG A 66 -3.07 -0.07 11.48
C ARG A 66 -1.85 0.70 11.02
N VAL A 67 -0.89 -0.01 10.43
CA VAL A 67 0.29 0.55 9.75
C VAL A 67 0.26 0.12 8.29
N ARG A 68 0.50 1.06 7.36
CA ARG A 68 0.49 0.81 5.91
C ARG A 68 1.67 1.48 5.22
N THR A 69 2.17 0.90 4.15
CA THR A 69 3.12 1.55 3.23
C THR A 69 2.93 1.06 1.80
N GLY A 70 3.42 1.83 0.83
CA GLY A 70 3.51 1.44 -0.57
C GLY A 70 4.92 0.95 -0.91
N ARG A 71 5.04 -0.01 -1.84
CA ARG A 71 6.32 -0.39 -2.46
C ARG A 71 6.13 -0.51 -3.97
N SER A 72 7.13 -0.02 -4.71
CA SER A 72 7.20 -0.13 -6.16
C SER A 72 8.34 -1.05 -6.55
N ILE A 73 8.12 -1.86 -7.59
CA ILE A 73 9.10 -2.80 -8.11
C ILE A 73 9.89 -2.08 -9.20
N LYS A 74 11.20 -1.95 -9.01
CA LYS A 74 12.10 -1.28 -9.96
C LYS A 74 12.04 -1.91 -11.35
N GLY A 75 12.10 -1.07 -12.38
CA GLY A 75 12.06 -1.50 -13.79
C GLY A 75 10.66 -1.72 -14.35
N TYR A 76 9.61 -1.36 -13.62
CA TYR A 76 8.23 -1.34 -14.11
C TYR A 76 7.63 0.06 -13.93
N SER A 77 6.86 0.53 -14.92
CA SER A 77 6.09 1.76 -14.78
C SER A 77 5.04 1.65 -13.66
N LEU A 78 4.76 2.79 -13.03
CA LEU A 78 3.77 2.95 -11.95
C LEU A 78 2.32 2.84 -12.47
N PRO A 79 1.31 2.65 -11.60
CA PRO A 79 -0.08 2.45 -11.99
C PRO A 79 -0.67 3.49 -12.97
N PRO A 80 -0.32 4.79 -12.92
CA PRO A 80 -0.77 5.76 -13.92
C PRO A 80 -0.42 5.34 -15.35
N HIS A 81 0.75 4.76 -15.57
CA HIS A 81 1.29 4.51 -16.91
C HIS A 81 1.44 3.03 -17.30
N CYS A 82 1.55 2.11 -16.34
CA CYS A 82 1.79 0.70 -16.62
C CYS A 82 0.85 0.10 -17.67
N SER A 83 1.43 -0.69 -18.56
CA SER A 83 0.68 -1.52 -19.51
C SER A 83 0.03 -2.72 -18.80
N ARG A 84 -0.94 -3.38 -19.46
CA ARG A 84 -1.48 -4.66 -18.95
C ARG A 84 -0.38 -5.71 -18.74
N GLY A 85 0.64 -5.72 -19.61
CA GLY A 85 1.76 -6.67 -19.54
C GLY A 85 2.60 -6.46 -18.28
N GLU A 86 3.03 -5.22 -18.03
CA GLU A 86 3.79 -4.86 -16.83
C GLU A 86 3.00 -5.14 -15.55
N ARG A 87 1.71 -4.75 -15.52
CA ARG A 87 0.84 -4.99 -14.37
C ARG A 87 0.72 -6.48 -14.03
N ARG A 88 0.56 -7.34 -15.04
CA ARG A 88 0.54 -8.81 -14.89
C ARG A 88 1.90 -9.38 -14.45
N ALA A 89 3.01 -8.79 -14.91
CA ALA A 89 4.34 -9.18 -14.46
C ALA A 89 4.55 -8.86 -12.97
N ILE A 90 4.13 -7.66 -12.53
CA ILE A 90 4.11 -7.27 -11.12
C ILE A 90 3.25 -8.23 -10.30
N GLU A 91 2.03 -8.55 -10.75
CA GLU A 91 1.17 -9.51 -10.06
C GLU A 91 1.86 -10.87 -9.89
N LYS A 92 2.40 -11.44 -10.98
CA LYS A 92 3.05 -12.75 -10.95
C LYS A 92 4.26 -12.79 -9.99
N LEU A 93 5.10 -11.76 -10.03
CA LEU A 93 6.26 -11.64 -9.13
C LEU A 93 5.81 -11.53 -7.67
N SER A 94 4.81 -10.69 -7.41
CA SER A 94 4.26 -10.45 -6.08
C SER A 94 3.67 -11.72 -5.48
N ILE A 95 2.86 -12.47 -6.25
CA ILE A 95 2.28 -13.75 -5.80
C ILE A 95 3.39 -14.74 -5.45
N THR A 96 4.43 -14.82 -6.28
CA THR A 96 5.55 -15.76 -6.06
C THR A 96 6.27 -15.45 -4.75
N ALA A 97 6.59 -14.18 -4.48
CA ALA A 97 7.23 -13.76 -3.24
C ALA A 97 6.32 -13.96 -2.02
N LEU A 98 5.06 -13.52 -2.09
CA LEU A 98 4.13 -13.56 -0.97
C LEU A 98 3.73 -14.97 -0.57
N ASN A 99 3.61 -15.90 -1.53
CA ASN A 99 3.32 -17.31 -1.23
C ASN A 99 4.52 -18.07 -0.65
N SER A 100 5.72 -17.48 -0.64
CA SER A 100 6.90 -18.04 0.04
C SER A 100 6.94 -17.69 1.53
N LEU A 101 6.05 -16.81 2.00
CA LEU A 101 5.98 -16.42 3.40
C LEU A 101 5.46 -17.57 4.27
N GLU A 102 6.08 -17.74 5.44
CA GLU A 102 5.79 -18.81 6.39
C GLU A 102 5.47 -18.25 7.79
N GLY A 103 5.11 -19.15 8.71
CA GLY A 103 4.83 -18.80 10.11
C GLY A 103 3.64 -17.85 10.25
N GLU A 104 3.79 -16.79 11.06
CA GLU A 104 2.74 -15.78 11.26
C GLU A 104 2.36 -15.02 9.97
N PHE A 105 3.20 -15.10 8.93
CA PHE A 105 2.98 -14.47 7.63
C PHE A 105 2.53 -15.47 6.56
N LYS A 106 2.27 -16.73 6.91
CA LYS A 106 1.69 -17.66 5.93
C LYS A 106 0.30 -17.17 5.51
N GLY A 107 0.05 -17.17 4.20
CA GLY A 107 -1.17 -16.62 3.64
C GLY A 107 -1.47 -17.09 2.23
N ARG A 108 -2.48 -16.49 1.62
CA ARG A 108 -2.93 -16.79 0.26
C ARG A 108 -3.34 -15.54 -0.51
N TYR A 109 -3.14 -15.59 -1.82
CA TYR A 109 -3.56 -14.56 -2.76
C TYR A 109 -4.96 -14.83 -3.32
N TYR A 110 -5.75 -13.77 -3.49
CA TYR A 110 -7.09 -13.77 -4.03
C TYR A 110 -7.14 -12.74 -5.16
N PRO A 111 -7.14 -13.18 -6.43
CA PRO A 111 -7.32 -12.27 -7.54
C PRO A 111 -8.75 -11.74 -7.57
N LEU A 112 -8.92 -10.42 -7.72
CA LEU A 112 -10.25 -9.79 -7.73
C LEU A 112 -11.18 -10.37 -8.80
N LYS A 113 -10.64 -10.74 -9.97
CA LYS A 113 -11.41 -11.31 -11.08
C LYS A 113 -12.06 -12.67 -10.77
N ALA A 114 -11.60 -13.38 -9.75
CA ALA A 114 -12.10 -14.71 -9.38
C ALA A 114 -12.82 -14.72 -8.02
N MET A 115 -12.97 -13.54 -7.40
CA MET A 115 -13.62 -13.41 -6.11
C MET A 115 -15.14 -13.47 -6.28
N THR A 116 -15.80 -14.27 -5.46
CA THR A 116 -17.27 -14.28 -5.41
C THR A 116 -17.79 -13.02 -4.73
N GLU A 117 -19.05 -12.63 -4.98
CA GLU A 117 -19.66 -11.46 -4.32
C GLU A 117 -19.64 -11.59 -2.79
N ALA A 118 -19.83 -12.82 -2.26
CA ALA A 118 -19.78 -13.08 -0.82
C ALA A 118 -18.37 -12.88 -0.23
N GLU A 119 -17.32 -13.37 -0.91
CA GLU A 119 -15.94 -13.16 -0.48
C GLU A 119 -15.55 -11.68 -0.56
N GLN A 120 -15.98 -11.00 -1.63
CA GLN A 120 -15.76 -9.58 -1.82
C GLN A 120 -16.41 -8.77 -0.70
N GLN A 121 -17.69 -9.02 -0.41
CA GLN A 121 -18.42 -8.33 0.64
C GLN A 121 -17.80 -8.58 2.01
N GLN A 122 -17.41 -9.82 2.32
CA GLN A 122 -16.76 -10.13 3.60
C GLN A 122 -15.44 -9.36 3.77
N LEU A 123 -14.62 -9.25 2.72
CA LEU A 123 -13.37 -8.50 2.79
C LEU A 123 -13.61 -6.99 2.89
N ILE A 124 -14.70 -6.47 2.34
CA ILE A 124 -15.12 -5.07 2.52
C ILE A 124 -15.57 -4.83 3.98
N ASP A 125 -16.43 -5.71 4.51
CA ASP A 125 -16.96 -5.63 5.88
C ASP A 125 -15.84 -5.73 6.93
N ASP A 126 -14.83 -6.54 6.64
CA ASP A 126 -13.64 -6.66 7.48
C ASP A 126 -12.66 -5.47 7.35
N HIS A 127 -12.95 -4.49 6.48
CA HIS A 127 -12.09 -3.36 6.11
C HIS A 127 -10.74 -3.76 5.48
N PHE A 128 -10.73 -4.88 4.75
CA PHE A 128 -9.54 -5.47 4.13
C PHE A 128 -9.45 -5.24 2.63
N LEU A 129 -10.57 -5.17 1.91
CA LEU A 129 -10.57 -4.98 0.46
C LEU A 129 -10.47 -3.51 0.07
N PHE A 130 -9.89 -3.28 -1.09
CA PHE A 130 -9.99 -2.02 -1.81
C PHE A 130 -11.07 -2.12 -2.88
N ASP A 131 -11.85 -1.05 -3.03
CA ASP A 131 -12.91 -1.00 -4.03
C ASP A 131 -12.38 -0.59 -5.40
N LYS A 132 -13.23 -0.76 -6.43
CA LYS A 132 -12.96 -0.18 -7.75
C LYS A 132 -12.65 1.31 -7.56
N PRO A 133 -11.54 1.83 -8.10
CA PRO A 133 -11.21 3.24 -7.96
C PRO A 133 -12.31 4.12 -8.55
N VAL A 134 -13.12 4.73 -7.67
CA VAL A 134 -14.15 5.72 -8.02
C VAL A 134 -13.68 7.15 -7.75
N SER A 135 -12.59 7.30 -6.99
CA SER A 135 -12.00 8.61 -6.70
C SER A 135 -11.60 9.30 -8.00
N PRO A 136 -12.03 10.56 -8.23
CA PRO A 136 -11.62 11.32 -9.41
C PRO A 136 -10.10 11.52 -9.47
N LEU A 137 -9.41 11.48 -8.32
CA LEU A 137 -7.95 11.58 -8.28
C LEU A 137 -7.27 10.39 -8.94
N LEU A 138 -7.81 9.18 -8.74
CA LEU A 138 -7.25 7.94 -9.29
C LEU A 138 -7.67 7.72 -10.75
N THR A 139 -8.93 8.02 -11.07
CA THR A 139 -9.46 7.85 -12.42
C THR A 139 -8.86 8.87 -13.39
N ALA A 140 -8.72 10.14 -12.98
CA ALA A 140 -8.06 11.17 -13.81
C ALA A 140 -6.57 10.90 -14.01
N ALA A 141 -5.91 10.24 -13.05
CA ALA A 141 -4.52 9.79 -13.16
C ALA A 141 -4.35 8.51 -14.01
N GLY A 142 -5.44 7.95 -14.56
CA GLY A 142 -5.37 6.75 -15.41
C GLY A 142 -5.11 5.44 -14.67
N MET A 143 -5.23 5.41 -13.34
CA MET A 143 -4.89 4.24 -12.52
C MET A 143 -5.99 3.15 -12.53
N ALA A 144 -7.22 3.52 -12.94
CA ALA A 144 -8.36 2.61 -13.02
C ALA A 144 -8.45 1.78 -14.32
N ARG A 145 -7.47 1.91 -15.23
CA ARG A 145 -7.47 1.21 -16.53
C ARG A 145 -7.51 -0.32 -16.36
N ASP A 146 -8.26 -0.98 -17.25
CA ASP A 146 -8.39 -2.43 -17.36
C ASP A 146 -8.90 -3.14 -16.09
N TRP A 147 -9.55 -2.44 -15.15
CA TRP A 147 -10.06 -3.05 -13.92
C TRP A 147 -11.00 -4.24 -14.20
N PRO A 148 -10.87 -5.41 -13.51
CA PRO A 148 -9.96 -5.72 -12.40
C PRO A 148 -8.69 -6.52 -12.82
N ASP A 149 -8.23 -6.42 -14.07
CA ASP A 149 -7.10 -7.21 -14.59
C ASP A 149 -5.83 -7.01 -13.74
N ALA A 150 -5.25 -8.13 -13.30
CA ALA A 150 -4.03 -8.21 -12.49
C ALA A 150 -4.09 -7.48 -11.12
N ARG A 151 -5.29 -7.37 -10.53
CA ARG A 151 -5.49 -6.84 -9.17
C ARG A 151 -5.92 -7.95 -8.23
N GLY A 152 -5.50 -7.83 -6.98
CA GLY A 152 -5.89 -8.77 -5.94
C GLY A 152 -5.37 -8.37 -4.58
N ILE A 153 -5.76 -9.19 -3.62
CA ILE A 153 -5.34 -9.08 -2.23
C ILE A 153 -4.67 -10.37 -1.82
N TRP A 154 -3.54 -10.26 -1.14
CA TRP A 154 -2.96 -11.33 -0.37
C TRP A 154 -3.18 -11.01 1.11
N HIS A 155 -3.44 -12.02 1.94
CA HIS A 155 -3.40 -11.83 3.38
C HIS A 155 -2.98 -13.11 4.09
N ASN A 156 -2.39 -12.96 5.29
CA ASN A 156 -2.09 -14.08 6.17
C ASN A 156 -3.38 -14.72 6.71
N ASP A 157 -3.28 -15.94 7.25
CA ASP A 157 -4.45 -16.70 7.71
C ASP A 157 -5.26 -15.96 8.78
N ASN A 158 -4.59 -15.18 9.64
CA ASN A 158 -5.21 -14.40 10.71
C ASN A 158 -5.76 -13.04 10.25
N LYS A 159 -5.59 -12.67 8.99
CA LYS A 159 -5.96 -11.36 8.41
C LYS A 159 -5.40 -10.15 9.18
N THR A 160 -4.19 -10.30 9.73
CA THR A 160 -3.47 -9.25 10.47
C THR A 160 -2.29 -8.66 9.68
N PHE A 161 -1.93 -9.29 8.56
CA PHE A 161 -0.93 -8.81 7.60
C PHE A 161 -1.47 -9.02 6.19
N LEU A 162 -1.60 -7.94 5.42
CA LEU A 162 -2.25 -7.91 4.12
C LEU A 162 -1.37 -7.19 3.09
N VAL A 163 -1.48 -7.59 1.84
CA VAL A 163 -0.83 -6.94 0.71
C VAL A 163 -1.83 -6.74 -0.43
N TRP A 164 -2.12 -5.49 -0.77
CA TRP A 164 -2.86 -5.17 -1.99
C TRP A 164 -1.91 -5.11 -3.17
N VAL A 165 -2.30 -5.71 -4.29
CA VAL A 165 -1.49 -5.80 -5.50
C VAL A 165 -2.16 -5.00 -6.62
N ASN A 166 -1.41 -4.07 -7.22
CA ASN A 166 -1.78 -3.24 -8.37
C ASN A 166 -3.02 -2.34 -8.20
N GLU A 167 -3.18 -1.79 -6.98
CA GLU A 167 -4.23 -0.82 -6.65
C GLU A 167 -3.74 0.61 -6.99
N GLU A 168 -3.47 1.45 -5.99
CA GLU A 168 -2.85 2.77 -6.15
C GLU A 168 -1.34 2.70 -6.37
N ASP A 169 -0.69 1.63 -5.93
CA ASP A 169 0.73 1.34 -6.06
C ASP A 169 0.91 -0.11 -6.51
N HIS A 170 2.14 -0.54 -6.84
CA HIS A 170 2.40 -1.96 -7.16
C HIS A 170 2.01 -2.86 -5.98
N LEU A 171 2.47 -2.48 -4.77
CA LEU A 171 2.16 -3.16 -3.53
C LEU A 171 1.74 -2.15 -2.46
N ARG A 172 0.68 -2.48 -1.71
CA ARG A 172 0.41 -1.85 -0.40
C ARG A 172 0.46 -2.88 0.71
N VAL A 173 1.50 -2.80 1.52
CA VAL A 173 1.74 -3.69 2.65
C VAL A 173 1.11 -3.09 3.90
N ILE A 174 0.31 -3.89 4.59
CA ILE A 174 -0.56 -3.46 5.68
C ILE A 174 -0.41 -4.44 6.84
N SER A 175 -0.22 -3.91 8.05
CA SER A 175 -0.40 -4.66 9.30
C SER A 175 -1.54 -4.00 10.07
N MET A 176 -2.46 -4.79 10.61
CA MET A 176 -3.56 -4.26 11.42
C MET A 176 -4.14 -5.28 12.38
N GLU A 177 -4.79 -4.79 13.42
CA GLU A 177 -5.61 -5.56 14.36
C GLU A 177 -6.62 -4.66 15.09
N LYS A 178 -7.60 -5.27 15.77
CA LYS A 178 -8.52 -4.56 16.66
C LYS A 178 -7.79 -4.16 17.96
N GLY A 179 -8.25 -3.08 18.59
CA GLY A 179 -7.65 -2.55 19.82
C GLY A 179 -6.42 -1.67 19.59
N GLY A 180 -5.74 -1.37 20.70
CA GLY A 180 -4.74 -0.30 20.80
C GLY A 180 -3.27 -0.73 20.83
N ASN A 181 -2.94 -1.99 20.55
CA ASN A 181 -1.54 -2.44 20.57
C ASN A 181 -0.80 -2.09 19.26
N MET A 182 -0.56 -0.81 19.05
CA MET A 182 0.19 -0.29 17.91
C MET A 182 1.62 -0.86 17.84
N LYS A 183 2.23 -1.17 18.99
CA LYS A 183 3.56 -1.75 19.05
C LYS A 183 3.64 -3.12 18.39
N GLU A 184 2.67 -3.99 18.64
CA GLU A 184 2.57 -5.29 17.99
C GLU A 184 2.25 -5.17 16.50
N VAL A 185 1.33 -4.28 16.13
CA VAL A 185 1.05 -3.97 14.72
C VAL A 185 2.32 -3.53 13.99
N PHE A 186 3.13 -2.65 14.59
CA PHE A 186 4.37 -2.15 14.01
C PHE A 186 5.47 -3.21 13.97
N ARG A 187 5.60 -4.06 15.01
CA ARG A 187 6.52 -5.21 15.00
C ARG A 187 6.23 -6.11 13.80
N ARG A 188 4.98 -6.57 13.67
CA ARG A 188 4.53 -7.43 12.57
C ARG A 188 4.73 -6.76 11.22
N PHE A 189 4.45 -5.46 11.12
CA PHE A 189 4.71 -4.67 9.91
C PHE A 189 6.19 -4.69 9.51
N CYS A 190 7.10 -4.34 10.42
CA CYS A 190 8.54 -4.28 10.14
C CYS A 190 9.14 -5.65 9.83
N VAL A 191 8.73 -6.69 10.55
CA VAL A 191 9.21 -8.07 10.32
C VAL A 191 8.67 -8.60 8.98
N GLY A 192 7.38 -8.42 8.71
CA GLY A 192 6.76 -8.87 7.46
C GLY A 192 7.34 -8.16 6.25
N LEU A 193 7.51 -6.84 6.32
CA LEU A 193 8.05 -6.05 5.22
C LEU A 193 9.51 -6.37 4.87
N LYS A 194 10.31 -6.88 5.82
CA LYS A 194 11.67 -7.36 5.56
C LYS A 194 11.71 -8.75 4.91
N LYS A 195 10.62 -9.53 5.03
CA LYS A 195 10.48 -10.87 4.46
C LYS A 195 9.89 -10.85 3.04
N VAL A 196 9.08 -9.84 2.73
CA VAL A 196 8.56 -9.55 1.38
C VAL A 196 9.69 -9.03 0.50
#